data_AF-A0A357QZK1-F1
#
_entry.id   AF-A0A357QZK1-F1
#
_cell.length_a   1.000
_cell.length_b   1.000
_cell.length_c   1.000
_cell.angle_alpha   90.00
_cell.angle_beta   90.00
_cell.angle_gamma   90.00
#
_symmetry.space_group_name_H-M   'P 1'
#
loop_
_entity.id
_entity.type
_entity.pdbx_description
1 polymer ?
#
loop_
_entity_poly.entity_id
_entity_poly.type
_entity_poly.pdbx_seq_one_letter_code
_entity_poly.pdbx_strand_id
1 'polypeptide(L)'
;MKQRLPSMLFTFSLMILLGFILVLLASFFISGPARLLEKEDRAIVNVVKSRYQLDDAELLARHSYHQVVYVLYSMSRERLYFVDTEGFLIESTEVPGIHETLRSLLNEYQLSEEDLTYGYALKPVFVLDTLTHLIFVEFDGTVVLNFRKGIR
;
A
#
# COMPACT_ATOMS: atom_id res chain seq x y z
N MET A 1 8.20 -41.34 -40.93
CA MET A 1 8.53 -40.09 -40.20
C MET A 1 7.71 -38.87 -40.64
N LYS A 2 7.29 -38.74 -41.92
CA LYS A 2 6.51 -37.57 -42.42
C LYS A 2 5.16 -37.32 -41.73
N GLN A 3 4.47 -38.35 -41.23
CA GLN A 3 3.17 -38.20 -40.55
C GLN A 3 3.25 -37.68 -39.10
N ARG A 4 4.43 -37.71 -38.47
CA ARG A 4 4.62 -37.21 -37.09
C ARG A 4 4.91 -35.71 -37.01
N LEU A 5 5.44 -35.13 -38.08
CA LEU A 5 5.71 -33.69 -38.17
C LEU A 5 4.47 -32.81 -37.99
N PRO A 6 3.33 -33.07 -38.68
CA PRO A 6 2.14 -32.23 -38.51
C PRO A 6 1.53 -32.34 -37.11
N SER A 7 1.59 -33.50 -36.45
CA SER A 7 1.11 -33.62 -35.07
C SER A 7 2.04 -32.91 -34.07
N MET A 8 3.35 -32.96 -34.27
CA MET A 8 4.32 -32.24 -33.45
C MET A 8 4.16 -30.72 -33.57
N LEU A 9 3.96 -30.24 -34.80
CA LEU A 9 3.72 -28.81 -35.08
C LEU A 9 2.39 -28.33 -34.49
N PHE A 10 1.36 -29.17 -34.54
CA PHE A 10 0.08 -28.89 -33.90
C PHE A 10 0.21 -28.81 -32.37
N THR A 11 0.89 -29.77 -31.73
CA THR A 11 1.13 -29.74 -30.28
C THR A 11 1.95 -28.52 -29.87
N PHE A 12 2.98 -28.15 -30.63
CA PHE A 12 3.80 -26.97 -30.36
C PHE A 12 2.99 -25.67 -30.50
N SER A 13 2.16 -25.57 -31.54
CA SER A 13 1.22 -24.47 -31.71
C SER A 13 0.22 -24.37 -30.56
N LEU A 14 -0.32 -25.51 -30.11
CA LEU A 14 -1.22 -25.57 -28.96
C LEU A 14 -0.54 -25.13 -27.66
N MET A 15 0.73 -25.51 -27.45
CA MET A 15 1.52 -25.06 -26.30
C MET A 15 1.79 -23.56 -26.34
N ILE A 16 2.10 -22.98 -27.50
CA ILE A 16 2.27 -21.53 -27.64
C ILE A 16 0.96 -20.81 -27.34
N LEU A 17 -0.15 -21.29 -27.91
CA LEU A 17 -1.46 -20.71 -27.66
C LEU A 17 -1.83 -20.78 -26.18
N LEU A 18 -1.59 -21.92 -25.52
CA LEU A 18 -1.83 -22.09 -24.09
C LEU A 18 -0.95 -21.14 -23.27
N GLY A 19 0.34 -21.03 -23.59
CA GLY A 19 1.26 -20.10 -22.93
C GLY A 19 0.80 -18.65 -23.07
N PHE A 20 0.34 -18.25 -24.25
CA PHE A 20 -0.21 -16.93 -24.50
C PHE A 20 -1.47 -16.64 -23.67
N ILE A 21 -2.39 -17.59 -23.60
CA ILE A 21 -3.60 -17.48 -22.76
C ILE A 21 -3.22 -17.35 -21.27
N LEU A 22 -2.24 -18.11 -20.80
CA LEU A 22 -1.77 -18.04 -19.40
C LEU A 22 -1.17 -16.67 -19.08
N VAL A 23 -0.37 -16.08 -19.98
CA VAL A 23 0.20 -14.73 -19.80
C VAL A 23 -0.90 -13.67 -19.77
N LEU A 24 -1.89 -13.77 -20.65
CA LEU A 24 -3.03 -12.85 -20.63
C LEU A 24 -3.81 -12.95 -19.32
N LEU A 25 -4.16 -14.16 -18.89
CA LEU A 25 -4.86 -14.37 -17.62
C LEU A 25 -4.06 -13.80 -16.45
N ALA A 26 -2.77 -14.14 -16.34
CA ALA A 26 -1.92 -13.61 -15.26
C ALA A 26 -1.89 -12.07 -15.26
N SER A 27 -1.79 -11.45 -16.44
CA SER A 27 -1.80 -10.00 -16.59
C SER A 27 -3.12 -9.37 -16.12
N PHE A 28 -4.26 -9.98 -16.46
CA PHE A 28 -5.59 -9.52 -16.03
C PHE A 28 -5.83 -9.70 -14.53
N PHE A 29 -5.44 -10.84 -13.97
CA PHE A 29 -5.62 -11.14 -12.55
C PHE A 29 -4.76 -10.26 -11.64
N ILE A 30 -3.57 -9.86 -12.07
CA ILE A 30 -2.69 -8.97 -11.30
C ILE A 30 -3.09 -7.49 -11.51
N SER A 31 -3.27 -7.07 -12.76
CA SER A 31 -3.47 -5.64 -13.08
C SER A 31 -4.89 -5.16 -12.80
N GLY A 32 -5.90 -6.04 -12.87
CA GLY A 32 -7.30 -5.68 -12.68
C GLY A 32 -7.57 -5.10 -11.28
N PRO A 33 -7.29 -5.86 -10.20
CA PRO A 33 -7.48 -5.38 -8.83
C PRO A 33 -6.65 -4.13 -8.53
N ALA A 34 -5.39 -4.09 -8.95
CA ALA A 34 -4.52 -2.92 -8.73
C ALA A 34 -5.09 -1.64 -9.35
N ARG A 35 -5.58 -1.71 -10.60
CA ARG A 35 -6.20 -0.56 -11.28
C ARG A 35 -7.48 -0.08 -10.59
N LEU A 36 -8.24 -1.01 -10.00
CA LEU A 36 -9.46 -0.68 -9.27
C LEU A 36 -9.13 0.11 -8.00
N LEU A 37 -8.13 -0.36 -7.23
CA LEU A 37 -7.64 0.34 -6.04
C LEU A 37 -7.09 1.73 -6.39
N GLU A 38 -6.27 1.85 -7.43
CA GLU A 38 -5.78 3.16 -7.87
C GLU A 38 -6.90 4.12 -8.27
N LYS A 39 -7.99 3.61 -8.86
CA LYS A 39 -9.13 4.43 -9.24
C LYS A 39 -9.87 4.95 -8.00
N GLU A 40 -10.06 4.09 -7.00
CA GLU A 40 -10.65 4.47 -5.71
C GLU A 40 -9.78 5.50 -5.00
N ASP A 41 -8.47 5.24 -4.90
CA ASP A 41 -7.50 6.12 -4.28
C ASP A 41 -7.50 7.52 -4.93
N ARG A 42 -7.50 7.59 -6.27
CA ARG A 42 -7.63 8.87 -7.00
C ARG A 42 -8.96 9.58 -6.73
N ALA A 43 -10.05 8.83 -6.63
CA ALA A 43 -11.37 9.42 -6.34
C ALA A 43 -11.38 10.05 -4.95
N ILE A 44 -10.85 9.37 -3.93
CA ILE A 44 -10.75 9.90 -2.56
C ILE A 44 -9.87 11.14 -2.51
N VAL A 45 -8.68 11.10 -3.14
CA VAL A 45 -7.80 12.28 -3.21
C VAL A 45 -8.56 13.47 -3.78
N ASN A 46 -9.22 13.33 -4.93
CA ASN A 46 -9.96 14.43 -5.55
C ASN A 46 -11.08 14.98 -4.65
N VAL A 47 -11.80 14.12 -3.93
CA VAL A 47 -12.82 14.54 -2.96
C VAL A 47 -12.21 15.37 -1.84
N VAL A 48 -11.09 14.91 -1.27
CA VAL A 48 -10.39 15.62 -0.18
C VAL A 48 -9.84 16.96 -0.67
N LYS A 49 -9.20 16.99 -1.84
CA LYS A 49 -8.69 18.23 -2.46
C LYS A 49 -9.79 19.27 -2.59
N SER A 50 -10.93 18.88 -3.16
CA SER A 50 -12.07 19.77 -3.36
C SER A 50 -12.71 20.20 -2.04
N ARG A 51 -12.91 19.26 -1.11
CA ARG A 51 -13.61 19.51 0.16
C ARG A 51 -12.82 20.42 1.10
N TYR A 52 -11.50 20.26 1.17
CA TYR A 52 -10.63 20.94 2.13
C TYR A 52 -9.70 21.99 1.52
N GLN A 53 -9.80 22.23 0.21
CA GLN A 53 -8.96 23.18 -0.54
C GLN A 53 -7.47 22.83 -0.37
N LEU A 54 -7.14 21.57 -0.70
CA LEU A 54 -5.80 20.99 -0.60
C LEU A 54 -5.31 20.55 -1.97
N ASP A 55 -5.17 21.50 -2.91
CA ASP A 55 -4.86 21.19 -4.31
C ASP A 55 -3.53 20.44 -4.49
N ASP A 56 -2.62 20.60 -3.54
CA ASP A 56 -1.30 19.96 -3.46
C ASP A 56 -1.27 18.66 -2.64
N ALA A 57 -2.41 18.18 -2.13
CA ALA A 57 -2.43 16.96 -1.33
C ALA A 57 -2.02 15.73 -2.15
N GLU A 58 -1.10 14.93 -1.61
CA GLU A 58 -0.66 13.67 -2.19
C GLU A 58 -1.01 12.52 -1.26
N LEU A 59 -1.47 11.40 -1.82
CA LEU A 59 -1.73 10.20 -1.05
C LEU A 59 -0.40 9.53 -0.71
N LEU A 60 -0.08 9.45 0.58
CA LEU A 60 1.12 8.75 1.05
C LEU A 60 0.86 7.27 1.29
N ALA A 61 -0.28 6.95 1.89
CA ALA A 61 -0.62 5.58 2.24
C ALA A 61 -2.12 5.36 2.30
N ARG A 62 -2.53 4.12 2.04
CA ARG A 62 -3.85 3.62 2.40
C ARG A 62 -3.67 2.47 3.37
N HIS A 63 -4.18 2.64 4.57
CA HIS A 63 -4.03 1.67 5.63
C HIS A 63 -5.37 1.02 5.97
N SER A 64 -5.37 -0.30 6.20
CA SER A 64 -6.57 -1.05 6.59
C SER A 64 -6.27 -1.87 7.83
N TYR A 65 -6.90 -1.51 8.94
CA TYR A 65 -6.84 -2.27 10.19
C TYR A 65 -8.24 -2.43 10.80
N HIS A 66 -8.68 -1.47 11.63
CA HIS A 66 -10.06 -1.44 12.14
C HIS A 66 -11.03 -0.81 11.14
N GLN A 67 -10.53 0.17 10.40
CA GLN A 67 -11.20 0.84 9.29
C GLN A 67 -10.16 1.15 8.20
N VAL A 68 -10.63 1.46 7.01
CA VAL A 68 -9.77 1.93 5.93
C VAL A 68 -9.55 3.43 6.10
N VAL A 69 -8.28 3.83 6.21
CA VAL A 69 -7.87 5.22 6.35
C VAL A 69 -6.90 5.58 5.24
N TYR A 70 -7.15 6.71 4.60
CA TYR A 70 -6.25 7.32 3.63
C TYR A 70 -5.42 8.39 4.34
N VAL A 71 -4.11 8.33 4.14
CA VAL A 71 -3.17 9.30 4.69
C VAL A 71 -2.68 10.17 3.56
N LEU A 72 -3.07 11.44 3.60
CA LEU A 72 -2.64 12.44 2.63
C LEU A 72 -1.67 13.43 3.27
N TYR A 73 -0.75 13.96 2.47
CA TYR A 73 0.16 15.00 2.89
C TYR A 73 -0.01 16.23 2.00
N SER A 74 -0.14 17.40 2.61
CA SER A 74 -0.14 18.69 1.91
C SER A 74 1.17 19.39 2.20
N MET A 75 1.95 19.64 1.15
CA MET A 75 3.24 20.32 1.21
C MET A 75 3.10 21.75 1.71
N SER A 76 2.12 22.49 1.20
CA SER A 76 1.84 23.89 1.55
C SER A 76 1.39 24.10 2.99
N ARG A 77 0.77 23.07 3.58
CA ARG A 77 0.32 23.11 4.98
C ARG A 77 1.21 22.33 5.94
N GLU A 78 2.21 21.61 5.43
CA GLU A 78 3.14 20.75 6.18
C GLU A 78 2.43 19.78 7.15
N ARG A 79 1.29 19.21 6.71
CA ARG A 79 0.42 18.38 7.56
C ARG A 79 -0.02 17.10 6.89
N LEU A 80 -0.13 16.07 7.72
CA LEU A 80 -0.78 14.80 7.43
C LEU A 80 -2.28 14.91 7.71
N TYR A 81 -3.08 14.36 6.82
CA TYR A 81 -4.53 14.28 6.90
C TYR A 81 -4.95 12.82 6.84
N PHE A 82 -5.63 12.37 7.89
CA PHE A 82 -6.19 11.03 8.00
C PHE A 82 -7.67 11.13 7.67
N VAL A 83 -8.10 10.51 6.58
CA VAL A 83 -9.48 10.57 6.11
C VAL A 83 -10.07 9.17 5.94
N ASP A 84 -11.38 9.08 6.10
CA ASP A 84 -12.12 7.84 5.86
C ASP A 84 -12.35 7.56 4.36
N THR A 85 -13.08 6.48 4.07
CA THR A 85 -13.45 6.08 2.71
C THR A 85 -14.45 7.02 2.02
N GLU A 86 -15.02 7.99 2.73
CA GLU A 86 -15.91 9.01 2.18
C GLU A 86 -15.20 10.38 2.06
N GLY A 87 -13.91 10.41 2.38
CA GLY A 87 -13.07 11.60 2.39
C GLY A 87 -13.40 12.57 3.51
N PHE A 88 -14.02 12.11 4.61
CA PHE A 88 -14.17 12.93 5.82
C PHE A 88 -12.91 12.86 6.66
N LEU A 89 -12.52 14.02 7.18
CA LEU A 89 -11.37 14.16 8.07
C LEU A 89 -11.65 13.46 9.40
N ILE A 90 -10.82 12.47 9.72
CA ILE A 90 -10.76 11.84 11.03
C ILE A 90 -9.87 12.70 11.93
N GLU A 91 -8.65 12.99 11.47
CA GLU A 91 -7.64 13.72 12.23
C GLU A 91 -6.61 14.38 11.30
N SER A 92 -5.96 15.46 11.75
CA SER A 92 -4.82 16.05 11.05
C SER A 92 -3.72 16.45 12.03
N THR A 93 -2.48 16.22 11.65
CA THR A 93 -1.30 16.50 12.47
C THR A 93 -0.15 16.97 11.62
N GLU A 94 0.80 17.67 12.23
CA GLU A 94 2.11 17.94 11.62
C GLU A 94 2.87 16.64 11.41
N VAL A 95 3.84 16.66 10.50
CA VAL A 95 4.71 15.51 10.26
C VAL A 95 5.49 15.22 11.54
N PRO A 96 5.32 14.03 12.14
CA PRO A 96 5.97 13.71 13.40
C PRO A 96 7.48 13.55 13.21
N GLY A 97 8.24 13.94 14.23
CA GLY A 97 9.66 13.64 14.30
C GLY A 97 9.91 12.15 14.52
N ILE A 98 11.11 11.69 14.16
CA ILE A 98 11.54 10.31 14.38
C ILE A 98 12.18 10.19 15.77
N HIS A 99 11.47 9.52 16.67
CA HIS A 99 11.89 9.27 18.05
C HIS A 99 12.93 8.16 18.17
N GLU A 100 13.67 8.13 19.29
CA GLU A 100 14.71 7.13 19.54
C GLU A 100 14.19 5.69 19.47
N THR A 101 13.01 5.42 20.05
CA THR A 101 12.38 4.09 19.98
C THR A 101 12.15 3.63 18.53
N LEU A 102 11.69 4.54 17.66
CA LEU A 102 11.50 4.24 16.25
C LEU A 102 12.85 4.00 15.56
N ARG A 103 13.88 4.81 15.84
CA ARG A 103 15.24 4.59 15.31
C ARG A 103 15.81 3.24 15.74
N SER A 104 15.60 2.85 16.99
CA SER A 104 16.03 1.54 17.51
C SER A 104 15.36 0.39 16.76
N LEU A 105 14.05 0.48 16.51
CA LEU A 105 13.32 -0.53 15.73
C LEU A 105 13.76 -0.58 14.27
N LEU A 106 13.96 0.57 13.62
CA LEU A 106 14.49 0.62 12.27
C LEU A 106 15.86 -0.08 12.17
N ASN A 107 16.76 0.20 13.12
CA ASN A 107 18.06 -0.46 13.18
C ASN A 107 17.97 -1.97 13.47
N GLU A 108 17.08 -2.39 14.38
CA GLU A 108 16.88 -3.80 14.73
C GLU A 108 16.43 -4.62 13.50
N TYR A 109 15.50 -4.07 12.72
CA TYR A 109 14.96 -4.71 11.53
C TYR A 109 15.70 -4.37 10.23
N GLN A 110 16.82 -3.64 10.32
CA GLN A 110 17.62 -3.19 9.17
C GLN A 110 16.80 -2.42 8.13
N LEU A 111 15.84 -1.62 8.60
CA LEU A 111 15.00 -0.74 7.79
C LEU A 111 15.56 0.67 7.78
N SER A 112 15.25 1.39 6.71
CA SER A 112 15.51 2.81 6.56
C SER A 112 14.27 3.65 6.88
N GLU A 113 14.45 4.96 7.04
CA GLU A 113 13.33 5.88 7.22
C GLU A 113 12.39 5.91 5.98
N GLU A 114 12.87 5.49 4.80
CA GLU A 114 12.06 5.39 3.57
C GLU A 114 11.10 4.18 3.57
N ASP A 115 11.40 3.15 4.37
CA ASP A 115 10.54 1.98 4.54
C ASP A 115 9.38 2.24 5.50
N LEU A 116 9.38 3.41 6.13
CA LEU A 116 8.35 3.85 7.06
C LEU A 116 7.09 4.26 6.29
N THR A 117 5.95 3.75 6.72
CA THR A 117 4.66 4.22 6.21
C THR A 117 3.84 4.84 7.34
N TYR A 118 2.88 5.68 6.97
CA TYR A 118 1.92 6.26 7.90
C TYR A 118 0.63 5.46 7.90
N GLY A 119 0.04 5.28 9.06
CA GLY A 119 -1.23 4.56 9.22
C GLY A 119 -2.06 5.11 10.36
N TYR A 120 -3.16 4.41 10.63
CA TYR A 120 -4.08 4.77 11.70
C TYR A 120 -4.57 3.53 12.42
N ALA A 121 -4.32 3.46 13.74
CA ALA A 121 -4.74 2.38 14.61
C ALA A 121 -5.36 2.99 15.89
N LEU A 122 -6.60 3.47 15.78
CA LEU A 122 -7.29 4.33 16.76
C LEU A 122 -6.65 5.71 16.96
N LYS A 123 -5.38 5.86 16.57
CA LYS A 123 -4.60 7.09 16.50
C LYS A 123 -3.63 7.06 15.31
N PRO A 124 -3.06 8.20 14.91
CA PRO A 124 -1.97 8.28 13.95
C PRO A 124 -0.74 7.49 14.42
N VAL A 125 -0.20 6.66 13.53
CA VAL A 125 0.89 5.73 13.83
C VAL A 125 1.86 5.64 12.65
N PHE A 126 3.11 5.36 12.97
CA PHE A 126 4.07 4.79 12.05
C PHE A 126 3.79 3.30 11.89
N VAL A 127 3.89 2.81 10.67
CA VAL A 127 3.71 1.41 10.31
C VAL A 127 5.00 0.90 9.70
N LEU A 128 5.61 -0.07 10.38
CA LEU A 128 6.79 -0.77 9.93
C LEU A 128 6.37 -2.14 9.43
N ASP A 129 6.50 -2.33 8.12
CA ASP A 129 6.31 -3.62 7.48
C ASP A 129 7.68 -4.30 7.35
N THR A 130 7.91 -5.31 8.19
CA THR A 130 9.11 -6.15 8.12
C THR A 130 8.77 -7.50 7.48
N LEU A 131 9.80 -8.28 7.14
CA LEU A 131 9.61 -9.65 6.65
C LEU A 131 8.83 -10.54 7.63
N THR A 132 8.97 -10.29 8.94
CA THR A 132 8.46 -11.17 9.99
C THR A 132 7.38 -10.55 10.84
N HIS A 133 7.26 -9.22 10.84
CA HIS A 133 6.36 -8.49 11.70
C HIS A 133 5.70 -7.32 10.95
N LEU A 134 4.52 -6.94 11.42
CA LEU A 134 3.89 -5.66 11.12
C LEU A 134 3.75 -4.91 12.44
N ILE A 135 4.48 -3.81 12.60
CA ILE A 135 4.64 -3.09 13.86
C ILE A 135 4.03 -1.70 13.71
N PHE A 136 3.25 -1.30 14.71
CA PHE A 136 2.56 -0.03 14.79
C PHE A 136 3.12 0.75 15.96
N VAL A 137 3.64 1.94 15.69
CA VAL A 137 4.24 2.81 16.70
C VAL A 137 3.51 4.14 16.66
N GLU A 138 2.90 4.55 17.77
CA GLU A 138 2.34 5.90 17.92
C GLU A 138 3.41 6.95 17.66
N PHE A 139 2.97 8.15 17.25
CA PHE A 139 3.89 9.24 16.97
C PHE A 139 4.68 9.74 18.20
N ASP A 140 4.36 9.28 19.41
CA ASP A 140 5.14 9.51 20.62
C ASP A 140 6.23 8.45 20.88
N GLY A 141 6.32 7.42 20.03
CA GLY A 141 7.25 6.31 20.16
C GLY A 141 6.69 5.07 20.88
N THR A 142 5.41 5.07 21.29
CA THR A 142 4.78 3.93 21.96
C THR A 142 4.43 2.84 20.95
N VAL A 143 4.93 1.62 21.13
CA VAL A 143 4.52 0.47 20.31
C VAL A 143 3.11 0.02 20.72
N VAL A 144 2.14 0.14 19.80
CA VAL A 144 0.73 -0.17 20.08
C VAL A 144 0.37 -1.57 19.64
N LEU A 145 0.88 -2.00 18.48
CA LEU A 145 0.61 -3.33 17.92
C LEU A 145 1.89 -3.91 17.34
N ASN A 146 2.08 -5.21 17.53
CA ASN A 146 3.17 -5.96 16.94
C ASN A 146 2.65 -7.33 16.50
N PHE A 147 2.34 -7.45 15.20
CA PHE A 147 1.84 -8.70 14.63
C PHE A 147 2.98 -9.47 14.01
N ARG A 148 3.21 -10.69 14.48
CA ARG A 148 4.08 -11.63 13.77
C ARG A 148 3.37 -12.12 12.51
N LYS A 149 3.95 -11.88 11.35
CA LYS A 149 3.49 -12.44 10.08
C LYS A 149 3.64 -13.96 10.14
N GLY A 150 2.58 -14.67 9.80
CA GLY A 150 2.61 -16.13 9.71
C GLY A 150 3.68 -16.56 8.71
N ILE A 151 4.52 -17.51 9.11
CA ILE A 151 5.47 -18.18 8.21
C ILE A 151 4.60 -18.89 7.17
N ARG A 152 4.72 -18.49 5.89
CA ARG A 152 4.14 -19.23 4.77
C ARG A 152 4.97 -20.46 4.47
#